data_AF-A0A1R3HCM3-F1
#
_entry.id   AF-A0A1R3HCM3-F1
#
_cell.length_a   1.000
_cell.length_b   1.000
_cell.length_c   1.000
_cell.angle_alpha   90.00
_cell.angle_beta   90.00
_cell.angle_gamma   90.00
#
_symmetry.space_group_name_H-M   'P 1'
#
loop_
_entity.id
_entity.type
_entity.pdbx_description
1 polymer ?
#
loop_
_entity_poly.entity_id
_entity_poly.type
_entity_poly.pdbx_seq_one_letter_code
_entity_poly.pdbx_strand_id
1 'polypeptide(L)'
;MVTLLNEYKAIFEKWFEDISPWSKPSHLCERVVWIKLEEVPLHLWHDNFFRALANSWGDFVRVRECTMKRWNVESTWIQLKVKSKSIIPNVVMGNANGDTFRIMVSILEDDHNIFLPSRHGGCNSDYGDSSRSSVEASSSSAQHYDRMYILGST
;
A
#
# COMPACT_ATOMS: atom_id res chain seq x y z
N MET A 1 -23.84 -26.54 -16.64
CA MET A 1 -23.90 -25.49 -15.59
C MET A 1 -25.00 -24.45 -15.81
N VAL A 2 -25.48 -24.17 -17.03
CA VAL A 2 -26.58 -23.22 -17.28
C VAL A 2 -27.97 -23.80 -16.93
N THR A 3 -28.09 -25.13 -16.83
CA THR A 3 -29.37 -25.84 -16.65
C THR A 3 -29.97 -25.66 -15.25
N LEU A 4 -29.15 -25.73 -14.19
CA LEU A 4 -29.60 -25.60 -12.79
C LEU A 4 -30.11 -24.18 -12.45
N LEU A 5 -29.49 -23.14 -13.03
CA LEU A 5 -29.91 -21.76 -12.77
C LEU A 5 -31.33 -21.51 -13.30
N ASN A 6 -31.66 -22.11 -14.45
CA ASN A 6 -32.98 -22.00 -15.05
C ASN A 6 -34.04 -22.80 -14.28
N GLU A 7 -33.69 -23.97 -13.76
CA GLU A 7 -34.61 -24.82 -13.00
C GLU A 7 -35.07 -24.17 -11.68
N TYR A 8 -34.19 -23.41 -11.03
CA TYR A 8 -34.48 -22.75 -9.75
C TYR A 8 -34.65 -21.23 -9.85
N LYS A 9 -34.76 -20.69 -11.07
CA LYS A 9 -34.82 -19.23 -11.34
C LYS A 9 -35.93 -18.53 -10.56
N ALA A 10 -37.10 -19.15 -10.47
CA ALA A 10 -38.26 -18.60 -9.75
C ALA A 10 -38.05 -18.47 -8.23
N ILE A 11 -37.15 -19.27 -7.65
CA ILE A 11 -36.77 -19.14 -6.24
C ILE A 11 -35.79 -17.98 -6.12
N PHE A 12 -34.81 -17.91 -7.01
CA PHE A 12 -33.76 -16.91 -7.00
C PHE A 12 -34.28 -15.48 -7.21
N GLU A 13 -35.20 -15.26 -8.14
CA GLU A 13 -35.81 -13.94 -8.42
C GLU A 13 -36.59 -13.36 -7.21
N LYS A 14 -36.94 -14.17 -6.20
CA LYS A 14 -37.54 -13.68 -4.96
C LYS A 14 -36.53 -13.04 -4.01
N TRP A 15 -35.27 -13.44 -4.09
CA TRP A 15 -34.22 -13.05 -3.15
C TRP A 15 -33.16 -12.15 -3.77
N PHE A 16 -32.99 -12.21 -5.09
CA PHE A 16 -31.94 -11.50 -5.83
C PHE A 16 -32.55 -10.70 -6.98
N GLU A 17 -32.13 -9.44 -7.10
CA GLU A 17 -32.53 -8.55 -8.20
C GLU A 17 -31.91 -8.98 -9.54
N ASP A 18 -30.66 -9.48 -9.51
CA ASP A 18 -29.98 -10.03 -10.67
C ASP A 18 -29.05 -11.18 -10.26
N ILE A 19 -28.93 -12.18 -11.14
CA ILE A 19 -28.00 -13.29 -11.00
C ILE A 19 -27.29 -13.52 -12.32
N SER A 20 -26.00 -13.22 -12.32
CA SER A 20 -25.11 -13.49 -13.45
C SER A 20 -24.22 -14.71 -13.16
N PRO A 21 -23.93 -15.54 -14.18
CA PRO A 21 -22.92 -16.58 -14.06
C PRO A 21 -21.58 -15.98 -13.65
N TRP A 22 -20.85 -16.66 -12.75
CA TRP A 22 -19.50 -16.25 -12.43
C TRP A 22 -18.64 -16.23 -13.71
N SER A 23 -18.19 -15.05 -14.10
CA SER A 23 -17.23 -14.86 -15.17
C SER A 23 -15.87 -14.58 -14.52
N LYS A 24 -14.79 -15.12 -15.11
CA LYS A 24 -13.45 -14.68 -14.75
C LYS A 24 -13.41 -13.17 -14.99
N PRO A 25 -13.11 -12.33 -13.99
CA PRO A 25 -13.03 -10.90 -14.23
C PRO A 25 -11.97 -10.66 -15.32
N SER A 26 -12.37 -9.98 -16.40
CA SER A 26 -11.52 -9.71 -17.57
C SER A 26 -10.30 -8.85 -17.23
N HIS A 27 -10.33 -8.24 -16.05
CA HIS A 27 -9.23 -7.52 -15.44
C HIS A 27 -8.98 -8.21 -14.10
N LEU A 28 -7.75 -8.69 -13.89
CA LEU A 28 -7.26 -8.94 -12.53
C LEU A 28 -7.65 -7.72 -11.70
N CYS A 29 -8.63 -7.87 -10.81
CA CYS A 29 -9.24 -6.73 -10.14
C CYS A 29 -8.16 -6.09 -9.25
N GLU A 30 -7.55 -5.03 -9.75
CA GLU A 30 -6.47 -4.34 -9.06
C GLU A 30 -7.07 -3.72 -7.80
N ARG A 31 -6.48 -4.05 -6.65
CA ARG A 31 -6.96 -3.61 -5.35
C ARG A 31 -6.02 -2.57 -4.82
N VAL A 32 -6.57 -1.49 -4.31
CA VAL A 32 -5.79 -0.52 -3.53
C VAL A 32 -5.80 -1.01 -2.08
N VAL A 33 -4.61 -1.19 -1.51
CA VAL A 33 -4.46 -1.68 -0.13
C VAL A 33 -3.56 -0.76 0.67
N TRP A 34 -3.86 -0.63 1.95
CA TRP A 34 -2.94 -0.03 2.91
C TRP A 34 -2.05 -1.11 3.51
N ILE A 35 -0.76 -0.80 3.60
CA ILE A 35 0.24 -1.62 4.26
C ILE A 35 0.84 -0.82 5.39
N LYS A 36 0.95 -1.45 6.56
CA LYS A 36 1.73 -0.98 7.70
C LYS A 36 3.12 -1.62 7.62
N LEU A 37 4.16 -0.80 7.72
CA LEU A 37 5.53 -1.27 7.92
C LEU A 37 5.99 -0.89 9.34
N GLU A 38 6.60 -1.84 10.03
CA GLU A 38 7.20 -1.67 11.35
C GLU A 38 8.67 -2.06 11.31
N GLU A 39 9.46 -1.58 12.28
CA GLU A 39 10.90 -1.84 12.37
C GLU A 39 11.72 -1.24 11.19
N VAL A 40 11.21 -0.20 10.52
CA VAL A 40 11.95 0.46 9.42
C VAL A 40 13.17 1.21 9.99
N PRO A 41 14.40 0.89 9.53
CA PRO A 41 15.59 1.62 9.94
C PRO A 41 15.47 3.12 9.65
N LEU A 42 15.86 3.94 10.62
CA LEU A 42 15.69 5.40 10.52
C LEU A 42 16.40 6.01 9.31
N HIS A 43 17.57 5.47 8.93
CA HIS A 43 18.32 5.94 7.76
C HIS A 43 17.64 5.59 6.42
N LEU A 44 16.68 4.67 6.40
CA LEU A 44 15.85 4.31 5.25
C LEU A 44 14.49 5.05 5.27
N TRP A 45 14.24 5.93 6.24
CA TRP A 45 12.95 6.61 6.41
C TRP A 45 12.82 7.82 5.47
N HIS A 46 12.67 7.55 4.17
CA HIS A 46 12.50 8.56 3.13
C HIS A 46 11.60 8.05 1.99
N ASP A 47 10.93 8.97 1.28
CA ASP A 47 9.93 8.64 0.24
C ASP A 47 10.48 7.66 -0.82
N ASN A 48 11.72 7.88 -1.27
CA ASN A 48 12.34 7.03 -2.28
C ASN A 48 12.44 5.55 -1.85
N PHE A 49 12.68 5.28 -0.56
CA PHE A 49 12.75 3.91 -0.06
C PHE A 49 11.36 3.29 -0.03
N PHE A 50 10.37 4.00 0.50
CA PHE A 50 8.99 3.52 0.54
C PHE A 50 8.42 3.25 -0.86
N ARG A 51 8.72 4.14 -1.81
CA ARG A 51 8.35 3.97 -3.22
C ARG A 51 9.03 2.76 -3.83
N ALA A 52 10.34 2.60 -3.66
CA ALA A 52 11.08 1.45 -4.19
C ALA A 52 10.58 0.13 -3.59
N LEU A 53 10.33 0.09 -2.29
CA LEU A 53 9.80 -1.08 -1.60
C LEU A 53 8.39 -1.43 -2.07
N ALA A 54 7.48 -0.45 -2.12
CA ALA A 54 6.12 -0.64 -2.60
C ALA A 54 6.07 -1.13 -4.05
N ASN A 55 6.92 -0.54 -4.92
CA ASN A 55 7.03 -0.90 -6.33
C ASN A 55 7.53 -2.34 -6.57
N SER A 56 8.08 -3.00 -5.55
CA SER A 56 8.39 -4.43 -5.63
C SER A 56 7.17 -5.35 -5.47
N TRP A 57 6.04 -4.82 -4.96
CA TRP A 57 4.79 -5.57 -4.73
C TRP A 57 3.62 -5.10 -5.61
N GLY A 58 3.62 -3.84 -6.04
CA GLY A 58 2.57 -3.24 -6.87
C GLY A 58 2.84 -1.77 -7.14
N ASP A 59 1.88 -1.04 -7.70
CA ASP A 59 2.10 0.37 -8.04
C ASP A 59 1.93 1.24 -6.78
N PHE A 60 2.99 1.93 -6.37
CA PHE A 60 2.93 2.89 -5.27
C PHE A 60 1.88 4.00 -5.54
N VAL A 61 1.02 4.27 -4.57
CA VAL A 61 0.01 5.34 -4.63
C VAL A 61 0.43 6.53 -3.76
N ARG A 62 0.64 6.32 -2.47
CA ARG A 62 1.05 7.38 -1.52
C ARG A 62 1.58 6.84 -0.20
N VAL A 63 2.28 7.68 0.55
CA VAL A 63 2.57 7.47 1.99
C VAL A 63 1.60 8.32 2.81
N ARG A 64 1.21 7.84 4.00
CA ARG A 64 0.38 8.61 4.94
C ARG A 64 1.15 9.82 5.48
N GLU A 65 0.51 10.99 5.52
CA GLU A 65 1.18 12.24 5.95
C GLU A 65 1.79 12.17 7.36
N CYS A 66 1.14 11.43 8.27
CA CYS A 66 1.62 11.26 9.63
C CYS A 66 3.00 10.57 9.68
N THR A 67 3.34 9.72 8.71
CA THR A 67 4.66 9.11 8.61
C THR A 67 5.76 10.13 8.28
N MET A 68 5.43 11.13 7.45
CA MET A 68 6.42 12.10 6.97
C MET A 68 6.81 13.12 8.02
N LYS A 69 5.91 13.40 8.97
CA LYS A 69 6.17 14.31 10.09
C LYS A 69 7.11 13.73 11.16
N ARG A 70 7.53 12.47 11.04
CA ARG A 70 8.44 11.73 11.97
C ARG A 70 8.07 11.75 13.46
N TRP A 71 6.90 12.29 13.82
CA TRP A 71 6.36 12.27 15.19
C TRP A 71 6.08 10.86 15.70
N ASN A 72 5.87 9.91 14.79
CA ASN A 72 5.77 8.48 15.05
C ASN A 72 6.68 7.73 14.07
N VAL A 73 7.83 7.26 14.56
CA VAL A 73 8.80 6.44 13.81
C VAL A 73 8.59 4.93 14.11
N GLU A 74 7.56 4.58 14.89
CA GLU A 74 7.25 3.18 15.19
C GLU A 74 6.62 2.48 13.99
N SER A 75 5.89 3.22 13.16
CA SER A 75 5.14 2.65 12.03
C SER A 75 4.98 3.64 10.89
N THR A 76 5.05 3.10 9.66
CA THR A 76 4.75 3.83 8.43
C THR A 76 3.59 3.16 7.69
N TRP A 77 2.75 3.95 7.04
CA TRP A 77 1.64 3.45 6.24
C TRP A 77 1.80 3.87 4.80
N ILE A 78 1.83 2.88 3.91
CA ILE A 78 1.94 3.06 2.47
C ILE A 78 0.71 2.49 1.78
N GLN A 79 0.23 3.18 0.76
CA GLN A 79 -0.88 2.75 -0.07
C GLN A 79 -0.32 2.35 -1.44
N LEU A 80 -0.72 1.19 -1.94
CA LEU A 80 -0.30 0.68 -3.24
C LEU A 80 -1.41 -0.11 -3.90
N LYS A 81 -1.34 -0.18 -5.22
CA LYS A 81 -2.25 -0.90 -6.09
C LYS A 81 -1.65 -2.24 -6.45
N VAL A 82 -2.32 -3.33 -6.08
CA VAL A 82 -1.82 -4.69 -6.26
C VAL A 82 -2.79 -5.56 -7.04
N LYS A 83 -2.25 -6.48 -7.85
CA LYS A 83 -3.05 -7.50 -8.55
C LYS A 83 -3.49 -8.63 -7.63
N SER A 84 -2.70 -8.93 -6.59
CA SER A 84 -2.99 -9.93 -5.57
C SER A 84 -2.38 -9.50 -4.23
N LYS A 85 -3.08 -9.75 -3.12
CA LYS A 85 -2.53 -9.55 -1.76
C LYS A 85 -1.37 -10.50 -1.45
N SER A 86 -1.32 -11.67 -2.11
CA SER A 86 -0.33 -12.72 -1.84
C SER A 86 1.10 -12.35 -2.26
N ILE A 87 1.29 -11.28 -3.05
CA ILE A 87 2.61 -10.81 -3.46
C ILE A 87 3.30 -10.01 -2.36
N ILE A 88 2.54 -9.52 -1.39
CA ILE A 88 3.07 -8.73 -0.28
C ILE A 88 3.59 -9.73 0.77
N PRO A 89 4.90 -9.74 1.06
CA PRO A 89 5.45 -10.59 2.10
C PRO A 89 5.05 -10.04 3.48
N ASN A 90 5.03 -10.90 4.50
CA ASN A 90 4.83 -10.46 5.90
C ASN A 90 6.11 -9.91 6.54
N VAL A 91 7.27 -10.20 5.93
CA VAL A 91 8.59 -9.79 6.42
C VAL A 91 9.48 -9.45 5.23
N VAL A 92 10.20 -8.34 5.33
CA VAL A 92 11.24 -7.95 4.38
C VAL A 92 12.57 -7.94 5.10
N MET A 93 13.58 -8.56 4.49
CA MET A 93 14.95 -8.49 4.96
C MET A 93 15.81 -7.77 3.93
N GLY A 94 16.79 -7.03 4.41
CA GLY A 94 17.73 -6.32 3.55
C GLY A 94 19.03 -6.00 4.26
N ASN A 95 19.96 -5.42 3.51
CA ASN A 95 21.20 -4.86 4.03
C ASN A 95 21.28 -3.41 3.60
N ALA A 96 21.67 -2.54 4.52
CA ALA A 96 22.02 -1.16 4.22
C ALA A 96 23.28 -0.79 5.01
N ASN A 97 24.31 -0.27 4.32
CA ASN A 97 25.58 0.13 4.91
C ASN A 97 26.30 -0.96 5.73
N GLY A 98 26.10 -2.23 5.39
CA GLY A 98 26.68 -3.37 6.11
C GLY A 98 25.79 -3.91 7.24
N ASP A 99 24.74 -3.18 7.63
CA ASP A 99 23.79 -3.62 8.65
C ASP A 99 22.61 -4.34 8.02
N THR A 100 22.32 -5.54 8.52
CA THR A 100 21.12 -6.29 8.14
C THR A 100 19.92 -5.80 8.92
N PHE A 101 18.79 -5.63 8.25
CA PHE A 101 17.54 -5.22 8.88
C PHE A 101 16.39 -6.16 8.51
N ARG A 102 15.35 -6.10 9.33
CA ARG A 102 14.08 -6.76 9.11
C ARG A 102 12.97 -5.71 9.26
N ILE A 103 12.03 -5.72 8.33
CA ILE A 103 10.83 -4.88 8.35
C ILE A 103 9.62 -5.81 8.41
N MET A 104 8.75 -5.58 9.38
CA MET A 104 7.49 -6.32 9.49
C MET A 104 6.43 -5.63 8.64
N VAL A 105 5.66 -6.41 7.89
CA VAL A 105 4.71 -5.93 6.90
C VAL A 105 3.33 -6.51 7.21
N SER A 106 2.32 -5.64 7.33
CA SER A 106 0.94 -6.04 7.59
C SER A 106 -0.03 -5.36 6.64
N ILE A 107 -0.89 -6.13 6.00
CA ILE A 107 -1.98 -5.61 5.14
C ILE A 107 -3.13 -5.19 6.05
N LEU A 108 -3.64 -3.97 5.87
CA LEU A 108 -4.84 -3.49 6.56
C LEU A 108 -6.07 -3.83 5.71
N GLU A 109 -6.98 -4.64 6.25
CA GLU A 109 -8.07 -5.22 5.47
C GLU A 109 -9.25 -4.29 5.22
N ASP A 110 -9.43 -3.22 6.01
CA ASP A 110 -10.56 -2.30 5.90
C ASP A 110 -10.19 -0.84 6.21
N ASP A 111 -10.66 0.09 5.37
CA ASP A 111 -10.58 1.55 5.60
C ASP A 111 -11.37 1.99 6.85
N HIS A 112 -12.30 1.17 7.35
CA HIS A 112 -13.19 1.50 8.47
C HIS A 112 -12.51 1.52 9.84
N ASN A 113 -11.26 1.03 9.96
CA ASN A 113 -10.54 0.96 11.24
C ASN A 113 -9.19 1.69 11.26
N ILE A 114 -8.92 2.57 10.29
CA ILE A 114 -7.71 3.43 10.35
C ILE A 114 -7.89 4.64 11.29
N PHE A 115 -8.86 4.58 12.20
CA PHE A 115 -8.87 5.37 13.43
C PHE A 115 -7.97 4.68 14.47
N LEU A 116 -6.66 4.79 14.29
CA LEU A 116 -5.75 4.63 15.42
C LEU A 116 -6.14 5.72 16.44
N PRO A 117 -6.24 5.41 17.75
CA PRO A 117 -6.50 6.44 18.73
C PRO A 117 -5.39 7.49 18.61
N SER A 118 -5.76 8.70 18.21
CA SER A 118 -4.94 9.88 18.34
C SER A 118 -4.55 10.00 19.81
N ARG A 119 -3.41 9.44 20.21
CA ARG A 119 -2.69 9.92 21.37
C ARG A 119 -2.11 11.28 20.99
N HIS A 120 -3.02 12.26 21.01
CA HIS A 120 -2.84 13.71 21.03
C HIS A 120 -1.72 14.27 20.13
N GLY A 121 -2.13 14.80 18.96
CA GLY A 121 -1.29 15.65 18.11
C GLY A 121 -1.81 15.72 16.68
N GLY A 122 -2.84 16.54 16.44
CA GLY A 122 -3.61 16.56 15.20
C GLY A 122 -2.82 16.89 13.92
N CYS A 123 -3.27 16.30 12.82
CA CYS A 123 -3.05 16.84 11.48
C CYS A 123 -4.43 17.07 10.87
N ASN A 124 -4.91 18.31 10.92
CA ASN A 124 -6.10 18.69 10.18
C ASN A 124 -5.76 18.68 8.69
N SER A 125 -6.52 17.91 7.92
CA SER A 125 -6.54 17.97 6.47
C SER A 125 -7.42 19.15 6.05
N ASP A 126 -6.82 20.34 5.94
CA ASP A 126 -7.48 21.47 5.28
C ASP A 126 -7.26 21.36 3.77
N TYR A 127 -8.30 20.89 3.08
CA TYR A 127 -8.44 21.07 1.63
C TYR A 127 -8.65 22.57 1.38
N GLY A 128 -7.59 23.25 0.95
CA GLY A 128 -7.57 24.68 0.62
C GLY A 128 -6.86 24.92 -0.71
N ASP A 129 -7.57 25.60 -1.60
CA ASP A 129 -7.34 25.82 -3.02
C ASP A 129 -6.21 26.83 -3.37
N SER A 130 -5.52 26.51 -4.46
CA SER A 130 -4.81 27.34 -5.47
C SER A 130 -3.90 28.54 -5.14
N SER A 131 -2.74 28.48 -5.83
CA SER A 131 -1.92 29.56 -6.42
C SER A 131 -0.79 30.21 -5.60
N ARG A 132 0.46 29.81 -5.87
CA ARG A 132 1.51 30.71 -6.41
C ARG A 132 2.88 30.05 -6.63
N SER A 133 3.32 30.15 -7.90
CA SER A 133 4.67 30.21 -8.48
C SER A 133 5.88 29.57 -7.77
N SER A 134 6.43 28.59 -8.47
CA SER A 134 7.78 28.04 -8.35
C SER A 134 8.86 29.11 -8.47
N VAL A 135 9.86 29.03 -7.60
CA VAL A 135 11.21 29.55 -7.85
C VAL A 135 12.19 28.42 -7.60
N GLU A 136 13.06 28.20 -8.58
CA GLU A 136 13.98 27.08 -8.69
C GLU A 136 15.12 27.11 -7.66
N ALA A 137 15.63 25.94 -7.31
CA ALA A 137 17.06 25.75 -7.06
C ALA A 137 17.43 24.30 -7.37
N SER A 138 18.07 24.10 -8.53
CA SER A 138 18.76 22.87 -8.87
C SER A 138 19.92 22.63 -7.92
N SER A 139 20.07 21.41 -7.41
CA SER A 139 21.41 20.89 -7.14
C SER A 139 21.46 19.39 -7.43
N SER A 140 22.37 19.06 -8.34
CA SER A 140 22.69 17.74 -8.82
C SER A 140 23.63 17.06 -7.82
N SER A 141 23.33 15.82 -7.45
CA SER A 141 24.38 14.81 -7.25
C SER A 141 23.80 13.41 -7.37
N ALA A 142 24.07 12.79 -8.52
CA ALA A 142 23.93 11.36 -8.72
C ALA A 142 24.83 10.61 -7.73
N GLN A 143 24.25 9.72 -6.92
CA GLN A 143 25.00 8.74 -6.16
C GLN A 143 24.37 7.35 -6.33
N HIS A 144 24.99 6.63 -7.26
CA HIS A 144 25.22 5.17 -7.28
C HIS A 144 24.32 4.33 -6.37
N TYR A 145 23.27 3.74 -6.94
CA TYR A 145 22.43 2.77 -6.23
C TYR A 145 23.13 1.42 -6.15
N ASP A 146 23.51 1.05 -4.93
CA ASP A 146 24.00 -0.28 -4.60
C ASP A 146 22.86 -1.31 -4.81
N ARG A 147 23.20 -2.48 -5.34
CA ARG A 147 22.22 -3.47 -5.80
C ARG A 147 21.46 -4.08 -4.61
N MET A 148 20.20 -3.69 -4.45
CA MET A 148 19.28 -4.27 -3.47
C MET A 148 18.72 -5.61 -3.99
N TYR A 149 19.05 -6.71 -3.32
CA TYR A 149 18.45 -8.02 -3.57
C TYR A 149 17.32 -8.25 -2.57
N ILE A 150 16.07 -8.25 -3.05
CA ILE A 150 14.93 -8.74 -2.27
C ILE A 150 14.96 -10.26 -2.38
N LEU A 151 15.40 -10.93 -1.32
CA LEU A 151 15.33 -12.39 -1.24
C LEU A 151 13.86 -12.80 -1.04
N GLY A 152 13.24 -13.29 -2.11
CA GLY A 152 11.90 -13.88 -2.08
C GLY A 152 11.93 -15.23 -1.37
N SER A 153 10.97 -15.45 -0.46
CA SER A 153 10.76 -16.76 0.17
C SER A 153 10.22 -17.74 -0.87
N THR A 154 10.95 -18.84 -1.08
CA THR A 154 10.42 -20.12 -1.59
C THR A 154 9.37 -20.69 -0.66
#